data_AF-A0A8S3F6E0-F1
#
_entry.id   AF-A0A8S3F6E0-F1
#
_cell.length_a   1.000
_cell.length_b   1.000
_cell.length_c   1.000
_cell.angle_alpha   90.00
_cell.angle_beta   90.00
_cell.angle_gamma   90.00
#
_symmetry.space_group_name_H-M   'P 1'
#
loop_
_entity.id
_entity.type
_entity.pdbx_description
1 polymer ?
#
loop_
_entity_poly.entity_id
_entity_poly.type
_entity_poly.pdbx_seq_one_letter_code
_entity_poly.pdbx_strand_id
1 'polypeptide(L)'
;MELYLNDNRIESIPEDIVHMTNLQTIDISNNQLMKFPEPLVYLEQLTSLIYSQQNGKHIGRLPADFINLCNLKKLDLSHNIFKDVPTMIYNLAKLEYLNMSYNLLSSIDNNRLKRLKNFKTLKLNGNNFVSFSSTLYQLETLNMNENAMCLAPPNDFIDENYISAASNLYVQIHDQHETNMFEIYQQIFIEHLTSYDIENLAKRFKLSETDMNNFRNNSTNLKRDNKIELLLNIWKEKRGSLANSDTLYRLAHLIGDTNLVRHM
;
A
#
# COMPACT_ATOMS: atom_id res chain seq x y z
N MET A 1 20.88 19.21 -11.85
CA MET A 1 20.31 20.37 -11.12
C MET A 1 18.95 19.96 -10.55
N GLU A 2 18.60 20.46 -9.37
CA GLU A 2 17.37 20.07 -8.65
C GLU A 2 16.59 21.32 -8.24
N LEU A 3 15.25 21.24 -8.28
CA LEU A 3 14.36 22.33 -7.92
C LEU A 3 13.22 21.79 -7.03
N TYR A 4 13.17 22.25 -5.79
CA TYR A 4 12.18 21.85 -4.80
C TYR A 4 11.22 23.01 -4.54
N LEU A 5 9.95 22.83 -4.91
CA LEU A 5 8.86 23.79 -4.77
C LEU A 5 7.73 23.22 -3.90
N ASN A 6 7.93 22.07 -3.26
CA ASN A 6 6.91 21.39 -2.47
C ASN A 6 6.40 22.23 -1.30
N ASP A 7 5.17 21.96 -0.87
CA ASP A 7 4.53 22.56 0.32
C ASP A 7 4.40 24.08 0.25
N ASN A 8 4.04 24.59 -0.92
CA ASN A 8 3.80 26.01 -1.17
C ASN A 8 2.34 26.26 -1.60
N ARG A 9 2.05 27.51 -1.97
CA ARG A 9 0.76 27.93 -2.52
C ARG A 9 0.85 28.30 -4.00
N ILE A 10 1.71 27.61 -4.74
CA ILE A 10 1.97 27.92 -6.15
C ILE A 10 0.75 27.51 -6.97
N GLU A 11 0.17 28.47 -7.69
CA GLU A 11 -1.00 28.27 -8.54
C GLU A 11 -0.62 27.98 -10.00
N SER A 12 0.58 28.38 -10.42
CA SER A 12 1.12 28.14 -11.76
C SER A 12 2.65 28.06 -11.76
N ILE A 13 3.19 27.30 -12.71
CA ILE A 13 4.63 27.31 -13.03
C ILE A 13 4.81 28.20 -14.28
N PRO A 14 5.73 29.17 -14.28
CA PRO A 14 5.94 30.07 -15.42
C PRO A 14 6.47 29.31 -16.64
N GLU A 15 6.14 29.79 -17.84
CA GLU A 15 6.62 29.20 -19.09
C GLU A 15 8.15 29.21 -19.19
N ASP A 16 8.82 30.22 -18.61
CA ASP A 16 10.28 30.35 -18.60
C ASP A 16 11.02 29.18 -17.91
N ILE A 17 10.31 28.31 -17.18
CA ILE A 17 10.89 27.08 -16.62
C ILE A 17 11.58 26.24 -17.70
N VAL A 18 11.12 26.32 -18.96
CA VAL A 18 11.72 25.61 -20.11
C VAL A 18 13.19 25.95 -20.34
N HIS A 19 13.67 27.10 -19.86
CA HIS A 19 15.07 27.49 -19.95
C HIS A 19 15.97 26.79 -18.93
N MET A 20 15.40 26.08 -17.95
CA MET A 20 16.13 25.25 -17.00
C MET A 20 16.54 23.90 -17.63
N THR A 21 17.23 23.94 -18.76
CA THR A 21 17.54 22.76 -19.61
C THR A 21 18.37 21.69 -18.91
N ASN A 22 19.08 22.02 -17.82
CA ASN A 22 19.86 21.08 -17.02
C ASN A 22 19.10 20.52 -15.80
N LEU A 23 17.80 20.82 -15.66
CA LEU A 23 16.99 20.36 -14.54
C LEU A 23 16.77 18.85 -14.64
N GLN A 24 17.15 18.14 -13.58
CA GLN A 24 17.09 16.67 -13.50
C GLN A 24 16.05 16.20 -12.51
N THR A 25 15.80 16.97 -11.45
CA THR A 25 14.81 16.68 -10.42
C THR A 25 13.94 17.89 -10.19
N ILE A 26 12.63 17.69 -10.18
CA ILE A 26 11.67 18.71 -9.75
C ILE A 26 10.66 18.10 -8.79
N ASP A 27 10.39 18.81 -7.70
CA ASP A 27 9.30 18.51 -6.77
C ASP A 27 8.32 19.68 -6.72
N ILE A 28 7.08 19.45 -7.15
CA ILE A 28 5.98 20.42 -7.15
C ILE A 28 4.82 19.96 -6.26
N SER A 29 5.09 19.03 -5.34
CA SER A 29 4.11 18.42 -4.45
C SER A 29 3.42 19.45 -3.55
N ASN A 30 2.19 19.14 -3.12
CA ASN A 30 1.42 19.95 -2.16
C ASN A 30 1.36 21.45 -2.53
N ASN A 31 0.88 21.74 -3.74
CA ASN A 31 0.70 23.09 -4.27
C ASN A 31 -0.75 23.31 -4.74
N GLN A 32 -1.06 24.50 -5.24
CA GLN A 32 -2.41 24.87 -5.72
C GLN A 32 -2.56 24.77 -7.24
N LEU A 33 -1.76 23.90 -7.88
CA LEU A 33 -1.77 23.67 -9.32
C LEU A 33 -3.06 22.94 -9.75
N MET A 34 -3.98 23.67 -10.37
CA MET A 34 -5.27 23.13 -10.85
C MET A 34 -5.14 22.12 -12.00
N LYS A 35 -3.99 22.12 -12.70
CA LYS A 35 -3.64 21.17 -13.75
C LYS A 35 -2.14 20.94 -13.75
N PHE A 36 -1.71 19.88 -14.43
CA PHE A 36 -0.29 19.68 -14.68
C PHE A 36 0.30 20.86 -15.47
N PRO A 37 1.43 21.44 -15.03
CA PRO A 37 2.08 22.55 -15.73
C PRO A 37 2.75 22.06 -17.01
N GLU A 38 2.09 22.29 -18.14
CA GLU A 38 2.53 21.89 -19.49
C GLU A 38 3.99 22.23 -19.80
N PRO A 39 4.55 23.40 -19.43
CA PRO A 39 5.96 23.72 -19.70
C PRO A 39 6.97 22.69 -19.18
N LEU A 40 6.65 21.93 -18.12
CA LEU A 40 7.56 20.91 -17.59
C LEU A 40 7.82 19.78 -18.58
N VAL A 41 6.93 19.51 -19.53
CA VAL A 41 7.11 18.40 -20.49
C VAL A 41 8.25 18.64 -21.47
N TYR A 42 8.73 19.89 -21.58
CA TYR A 42 9.86 20.26 -22.44
C TYR A 42 11.23 20.18 -21.74
N LEU A 43 11.25 19.78 -20.47
CA LEU A 43 12.50 19.57 -19.72
C LEU A 43 13.07 18.18 -20.02
N GLU A 44 13.72 18.04 -21.18
CA GLU A 44 14.20 16.75 -21.68
C GLU A 44 15.20 16.07 -20.74
N GLN A 45 15.96 16.82 -19.93
CA GLN A 45 16.93 16.26 -18.97
C GLN A 45 16.30 15.79 -17.65
N LEU A 46 14.98 15.94 -17.50
CA LEU A 46 14.28 15.57 -16.27
C LEU A 46 14.29 14.04 -16.09
N THR A 47 14.85 13.61 -14.96
CA THR A 47 14.95 12.20 -14.57
C THR A 47 14.06 11.85 -13.38
N SER A 48 13.67 12.84 -12.58
CA SER A 48 12.80 12.65 -11.42
C SER A 48 11.76 13.77 -11.35
N LEU A 49 10.49 13.37 -11.30
CA LEU A 49 9.35 14.28 -11.15
C LEU A 49 8.50 13.81 -9.98
N ILE A 50 8.35 14.68 -8.98
CA ILE A 50 7.52 14.44 -7.81
C ILE A 50 6.35 15.43 -7.85
N TYR A 51 5.14 14.89 -7.96
CA TYR A 51 3.87 15.64 -7.99
C TYR A 51 2.86 14.89 -7.12
N SER A 52 3.20 14.73 -5.84
CA SER A 52 2.30 14.18 -4.83
C SER A 52 1.41 15.28 -4.25
N GLN A 53 0.10 15.06 -4.12
CA GLN A 53 -0.83 16.13 -3.70
C GLN A 53 -1.63 15.76 -2.46
N GLN A 54 -0.96 15.40 -1.36
CA GLN A 54 -1.63 15.12 -0.09
C GLN A 54 -2.40 16.33 0.47
N ASN A 55 -1.78 17.52 0.39
CA ASN A 55 -2.34 18.77 0.93
C ASN A 55 -2.62 19.84 -0.15
N GLY A 56 -2.49 19.47 -1.43
CA GLY A 56 -2.66 20.40 -2.55
C GLY A 56 -3.85 20.08 -3.44
N LYS A 57 -3.82 20.57 -4.68
CA LYS A 57 -4.88 20.32 -5.66
C LYS A 57 -4.60 19.04 -6.44
N HIS A 58 -5.53 18.09 -6.31
CA HIS A 58 -5.45 16.81 -7.01
C HIS A 58 -5.73 16.97 -8.52
N ILE A 59 -4.98 16.24 -9.33
CA ILE A 59 -5.21 16.12 -10.76
C ILE A 59 -5.62 14.69 -11.13
N GLY A 60 -6.33 14.52 -12.25
CA GLY A 60 -6.72 13.20 -12.75
C GLY A 60 -6.26 12.92 -14.17
N ARG A 61 -5.45 13.82 -14.75
CA ARG A 61 -4.95 13.72 -16.13
C ARG A 61 -3.59 14.40 -16.28
N LEU A 62 -2.80 13.87 -17.21
CA LEU A 62 -1.55 14.47 -17.70
C LEU A 62 -1.76 14.99 -19.13
N PRO A 63 -1.00 15.99 -19.59
CA PRO A 63 -1.05 16.44 -20.98
C PRO A 63 -0.56 15.34 -21.94
N ALA A 64 -1.01 15.39 -23.21
CA ALA A 64 -0.60 14.42 -24.24
C ALA A 64 0.92 14.34 -24.41
N ASP A 65 1.57 15.50 -24.31
CA ASP A 65 3.01 15.67 -24.49
C ASP A 65 3.85 15.18 -23.30
N PHE A 66 3.24 14.61 -22.25
CA PHE A 66 3.97 14.02 -21.13
C PHE A 66 4.94 12.90 -21.58
N ILE A 67 4.70 12.30 -22.74
CA ILE A 67 5.61 11.35 -23.39
C ILE A 67 7.00 11.95 -23.70
N ASN A 68 7.12 13.27 -23.80
CA ASN A 68 8.38 13.98 -24.10
C ASN A 68 9.41 13.89 -22.96
N LEU A 69 8.97 13.55 -21.74
CA LEU A 69 9.83 13.26 -20.60
C LEU A 69 10.53 11.88 -20.72
N CYS A 70 11.12 11.61 -21.88
CA CYS A 70 11.67 10.31 -22.26
C CYS A 70 12.88 9.86 -21.40
N ASN A 71 13.49 10.79 -20.65
CA ASN A 71 14.56 10.51 -19.70
C ASN A 71 14.08 10.24 -18.28
N LEU A 72 12.77 10.30 -18.02
CA LEU A 72 12.22 10.13 -16.69
C LEU A 72 12.45 8.71 -16.17
N LYS A 73 13.03 8.63 -14.97
CA LYS A 73 13.32 7.40 -14.23
C LYS A 73 12.41 7.21 -13.03
N LYS A 74 12.06 8.32 -12.36
CA LYS A 74 11.23 8.33 -11.17
C LYS A 74 10.04 9.26 -11.37
N LEU A 75 8.84 8.72 -11.18
CA LEU A 75 7.60 9.48 -11.24
C LEU A 75 6.78 9.22 -9.98
N ASP A 76 6.46 10.28 -9.25
CA ASP A 76 5.50 10.24 -8.16
C ASP A 76 4.27 11.08 -8.51
N LEU A 77 3.11 10.42 -8.58
CA LEU A 77 1.79 11.01 -8.81
C LEU A 77 0.83 10.60 -7.69
N SER A 78 1.34 10.27 -6.51
CA SER A 78 0.52 9.85 -5.37
C SER A 78 -0.40 10.96 -4.87
N HIS A 79 -1.45 10.58 -4.13
CA HIS A 79 -2.43 11.52 -3.56
C HIS A 79 -3.08 12.42 -4.63
N ASN A 80 -3.50 11.81 -5.72
CA ASN A 80 -4.20 12.47 -6.82
C ASN A 80 -5.54 11.75 -7.06
N ILE A 81 -6.22 12.06 -8.17
CA ILE A 81 -7.52 11.47 -8.51
C ILE A 81 -7.49 10.72 -9.85
N PHE A 82 -6.35 10.10 -10.19
CA PHE A 82 -6.23 9.27 -11.38
C PHE A 82 -7.11 8.02 -11.24
N LYS A 83 -7.95 7.78 -12.25
CA LYS A 83 -8.79 6.57 -12.34
C LYS A 83 -8.13 5.44 -13.12
N ASP A 84 -7.19 5.80 -14.00
CA ASP A 84 -6.35 4.90 -14.77
C ASP A 84 -4.92 5.45 -14.80
N VAL A 85 -3.94 4.57 -15.00
CA VAL A 85 -2.57 5.00 -15.31
C VAL A 85 -2.56 5.59 -16.72
N PRO A 86 -2.20 6.89 -16.90
CA PRO A 86 -2.20 7.53 -18.22
C PRO A 86 -1.35 6.76 -19.24
N THR A 87 -1.89 6.60 -20.45
CA THR A 87 -1.32 5.70 -21.47
C THR A 87 0.12 6.09 -21.88
N MET A 88 0.44 7.37 -21.77
CA MET A 88 1.76 7.95 -22.06
C MET A 88 2.84 7.40 -21.13
N ILE A 89 2.52 7.11 -19.86
CA ILE A 89 3.48 6.60 -18.88
C ILE A 89 4.10 5.28 -19.35
N TYR A 90 3.31 4.40 -20.00
CA TYR A 90 3.81 3.13 -20.53
C TYR A 90 4.83 3.27 -21.68
N ASN A 91 5.04 4.49 -22.20
CA ASN A 91 6.04 4.77 -23.23
C ASN A 91 7.35 5.33 -22.65
N LEU A 92 7.43 5.59 -21.35
CA LEU A 92 8.62 6.11 -20.69
C LEU A 92 9.64 4.98 -20.49
N ALA A 93 10.41 4.65 -21.54
CA ALA A 93 11.27 3.47 -21.57
C ALA A 93 12.37 3.43 -20.48
N LYS A 94 12.71 4.59 -19.90
CA LYS A 94 13.69 4.70 -18.80
C LYS A 94 13.05 4.71 -17.41
N LEU A 95 11.72 4.59 -17.31
CA LEU A 95 11.03 4.61 -16.03
C LEU A 95 11.40 3.37 -15.20
N GLU A 96 11.93 3.61 -14.01
CA GLU A 96 12.38 2.60 -13.05
C GLU A 96 11.42 2.55 -11.84
N TYR A 97 10.84 3.68 -11.46
CA TYR A 97 9.98 3.85 -10.29
C TYR A 97 8.70 4.64 -10.64
N LEU A 98 7.56 4.12 -10.22
CA LEU A 98 6.26 4.79 -10.33
C LEU A 98 5.49 4.67 -9.00
N ASN A 99 5.10 5.81 -8.45
CA ASN A 99 4.18 5.88 -7.32
C ASN A 99 2.84 6.47 -7.76
N MET A 100 1.80 5.65 -7.70
CA MET A 100 0.40 6.02 -7.94
C MET A 100 -0.46 5.73 -6.70
N SER A 101 0.14 5.69 -5.51
CA SER A 101 -0.59 5.45 -4.26
C SER A 101 -1.63 6.55 -4.01
N TYR A 102 -2.72 6.24 -3.30
CA TYR A 102 -3.78 7.16 -2.94
C TYR A 102 -4.35 7.87 -4.18
N ASN A 103 -4.80 7.06 -5.12
CA ASN A 103 -5.55 7.46 -6.31
C ASN A 103 -6.86 6.67 -6.37
N LEU A 104 -7.54 6.67 -7.51
CA LEU A 104 -8.81 5.97 -7.71
C LEU A 104 -8.67 4.78 -8.68
N LEU A 105 -7.46 4.21 -8.79
CA LEU A 105 -7.17 3.13 -9.73
C LEU A 105 -7.88 1.84 -9.31
N SER A 106 -8.53 1.16 -10.25
CA SER A 106 -9.12 -0.18 -10.02
C SER A 106 -8.46 -1.28 -10.84
N SER A 107 -7.63 -0.92 -11.80
CA SER A 107 -6.92 -1.85 -12.67
C SER A 107 -5.65 -1.20 -13.24
N ILE A 108 -4.80 -2.03 -13.86
CA ILE A 108 -3.63 -1.57 -14.62
C ILE A 108 -3.51 -2.40 -15.90
N ASP A 109 -3.08 -1.75 -17.00
CA ASP A 109 -2.90 -2.44 -18.27
C ASP A 109 -1.57 -3.20 -18.28
N ASN A 110 -1.65 -4.47 -17.92
CA ASN A 110 -0.49 -5.33 -17.80
C ASN A 110 0.27 -5.52 -19.13
N ASN A 111 -0.44 -5.51 -20.27
CA ASN A 111 0.22 -5.66 -21.56
C ASN A 111 1.07 -4.43 -21.88
N ARG A 112 0.62 -3.25 -21.45
CA ARG A 112 1.40 -2.02 -21.61
C ARG A 112 2.52 -1.90 -20.58
N LEU A 113 2.35 -2.42 -19.37
CA LEU A 113 3.43 -2.45 -18.37
C LEU A 113 4.68 -3.19 -18.87
N LYS A 114 4.52 -4.27 -19.66
CA LYS A 114 5.65 -5.01 -20.28
C LYS A 114 6.53 -4.14 -21.19
N ARG A 115 6.06 -2.97 -21.61
CA ARG A 115 6.83 -2.02 -22.44
C ARG A 115 7.90 -1.29 -21.63
N LEU A 116 7.72 -1.20 -20.30
CA LEU A 116 8.65 -0.54 -19.39
C LEU A 116 9.78 -1.50 -18.98
N LYS A 117 10.78 -1.63 -19.86
CA LYS A 117 11.84 -2.64 -19.72
C LYS A 117 12.74 -2.48 -18.49
N ASN A 118 12.83 -1.27 -17.93
CA ASN A 118 13.67 -0.95 -16.78
C ASN A 118 12.86 -0.81 -15.48
N PHE A 119 11.57 -1.16 -15.51
CA PHE A 119 10.65 -0.85 -14.44
C PHE A 119 10.77 -1.83 -13.27
N LYS A 120 11.12 -1.30 -12.10
CA LYS A 120 11.50 -2.08 -10.93
C LYS A 120 10.51 -1.92 -9.79
N THR A 121 10.02 -0.71 -9.56
CA THR A 121 9.22 -0.39 -8.38
C THR A 121 7.89 0.24 -8.76
N LEU A 122 6.80 -0.38 -8.30
CA LEU A 122 5.44 0.12 -8.44
C LEU A 122 4.78 0.24 -7.06
N LYS A 123 4.28 1.43 -6.73
CA LYS A 123 3.46 1.67 -5.54
C LYS A 123 2.03 2.04 -5.93
N LEU A 124 1.07 1.30 -5.39
CA LEU A 124 -0.36 1.37 -5.66
C LEU A 124 -1.19 1.37 -4.37
N ASN A 125 -0.61 1.77 -3.23
CA ASN A 125 -1.34 1.77 -1.96
C ASN A 125 -2.61 2.62 -2.03
N GLY A 126 -3.63 2.33 -1.23
CA GLY A 126 -4.78 3.24 -1.08
C GLY A 126 -5.54 3.48 -2.39
N ASN A 127 -5.70 2.43 -3.21
CA ASN A 127 -6.46 2.46 -4.46
C ASN A 127 -7.69 1.53 -4.35
N ASN A 128 -8.39 1.32 -5.46
CA ASN A 128 -9.62 0.52 -5.54
C ASN A 128 -9.38 -0.86 -6.19
N PHE A 129 -8.18 -1.44 -6.06
CA PHE A 129 -7.90 -2.76 -6.63
C PHE A 129 -8.62 -3.86 -5.83
N VAL A 130 -9.40 -4.69 -6.54
CA VAL A 130 -10.04 -5.89 -5.98
C VAL A 130 -9.30 -7.18 -6.35
N SER A 131 -8.55 -7.13 -7.45
CA SER A 131 -7.70 -8.20 -7.97
C SER A 131 -6.51 -7.59 -8.72
N PHE A 132 -5.50 -8.42 -8.99
CA PHE A 132 -4.34 -8.05 -9.81
C PHE A 132 -3.94 -9.22 -10.69
N SER A 133 -3.00 -9.04 -11.62
CA SER A 133 -2.55 -10.11 -12.52
C SER A 133 -1.12 -10.55 -12.19
N SER A 134 -0.79 -11.80 -12.53
CA SER A 134 0.55 -12.41 -12.40
C SER A 134 1.63 -11.78 -13.28
N THR A 135 1.22 -10.98 -14.26
CA THR A 135 2.10 -10.38 -15.29
C THR A 135 3.05 -9.28 -14.77
N LEU A 136 3.05 -9.01 -13.46
CA LEU A 136 3.91 -8.04 -12.78
C LEU A 136 5.26 -8.63 -12.32
N TYR A 137 5.61 -9.85 -12.74
CA TYR A 137 6.85 -10.55 -12.38
C TYR A 137 8.15 -9.80 -12.69
N GLN A 138 8.12 -8.79 -13.57
CA GLN A 138 9.29 -7.96 -13.90
C GLN A 138 9.66 -6.96 -12.79
N LEU A 139 8.77 -6.74 -11.83
CA LEU A 139 9.00 -5.81 -10.72
C LEU A 139 9.89 -6.45 -9.66
N GLU A 140 10.81 -5.65 -9.12
CA GLU A 140 11.59 -5.97 -7.93
C GLU A 140 10.78 -5.62 -6.66
N THR A 141 9.87 -4.66 -6.74
CA THR A 141 9.07 -4.19 -5.61
C THR A 141 7.68 -3.78 -6.06
N LEU A 142 6.66 -4.33 -5.40
CA LEU A 142 5.27 -3.97 -5.59
C LEU A 142 4.64 -3.72 -4.22
N ASN A 143 4.03 -2.56 -4.04
CA ASN A 143 3.26 -2.24 -2.84
C ASN A 143 1.81 -1.91 -3.19
N MET A 144 0.86 -2.63 -2.60
CA MET A 144 -0.58 -2.49 -2.89
C MET A 144 -1.43 -2.51 -1.61
N ASN A 145 -0.88 -2.08 -0.48
CA ASN A 145 -1.62 -2.03 0.78
C ASN A 145 -2.85 -1.10 0.66
N GLU A 146 -3.80 -1.20 1.58
CA GLU A 146 -4.98 -0.32 1.61
C GLU A 146 -5.82 -0.36 0.31
N ASN A 147 -5.85 -1.51 -0.35
CA ASN A 147 -6.76 -1.81 -1.46
C ASN A 147 -7.86 -2.78 -1.01
N ALA A 148 -8.99 -2.80 -1.72
CA ALA A 148 -10.14 -3.67 -1.43
C ALA A 148 -9.93 -5.12 -1.93
N MET A 149 -8.77 -5.72 -1.65
CA MET A 149 -8.38 -7.00 -2.25
C MET A 149 -9.21 -8.18 -1.73
N CYS A 150 -9.75 -8.97 -2.67
CA CYS A 150 -10.30 -10.29 -2.39
C CYS A 150 -9.20 -11.33 -2.70
N LEU A 151 -8.74 -12.06 -1.67
CA LEU A 151 -7.54 -12.92 -1.64
C LEU A 151 -7.66 -14.21 -2.47
N ALA A 152 -8.00 -14.12 -3.75
CA ALA A 152 -7.85 -15.24 -4.69
C ALA A 152 -6.59 -15.04 -5.53
N PRO A 153 -5.65 -16.02 -5.58
CA PRO A 153 -4.54 -15.95 -6.52
C PRO A 153 -5.10 -15.82 -7.94
N PRO A 154 -4.55 -14.93 -8.78
CA PRO A 154 -5.06 -14.71 -10.13
C PRO A 154 -5.10 -16.04 -10.89
N ASN A 155 -6.19 -16.31 -11.61
CA ASN A 155 -6.38 -17.58 -12.34
C ASN A 155 -5.22 -17.90 -13.32
N ASP A 156 -4.49 -16.87 -13.75
CA ASP A 156 -3.36 -16.95 -14.67
C ASP A 156 -2.06 -17.45 -14.00
N PHE A 157 -2.07 -17.81 -12.70
CA PHE A 157 -0.93 -18.44 -12.00
C PHE A 157 -0.74 -19.93 -12.34
N ILE A 158 -1.63 -20.53 -13.13
CA ILE A 158 -1.65 -21.97 -13.43
C ILE A 158 -0.56 -22.39 -14.44
N ASP A 159 0.08 -21.44 -15.15
CA ASP A 159 1.14 -21.75 -16.10
C ASP A 159 2.51 -21.93 -15.41
N GLU A 160 3.00 -23.18 -15.38
CA GLU A 160 4.12 -23.70 -14.57
C GLU A 160 5.49 -22.96 -14.70
N ASN A 161 5.67 -22.07 -15.68
CA ASN A 161 6.94 -21.36 -15.92
C ASN A 161 7.01 -19.93 -15.36
N TYR A 162 5.91 -19.39 -14.83
CA TYR A 162 5.83 -17.98 -14.39
C TYR A 162 5.88 -17.79 -12.87
N ILE A 163 6.10 -18.88 -12.12
CA ILE A 163 5.73 -18.98 -10.72
C ILE A 163 6.69 -18.23 -9.78
N SER A 164 8.01 -18.17 -9.98
CA SER A 164 8.90 -17.75 -8.88
C SER A 164 8.79 -16.26 -8.47
N ALA A 165 8.95 -15.32 -9.40
CA ALA A 165 8.94 -13.88 -9.05
C ALA A 165 7.53 -13.35 -8.77
N ALA A 166 6.55 -13.71 -9.60
CA ALA A 166 5.14 -13.32 -9.38
C ALA A 166 4.57 -13.92 -8.10
N SER A 167 4.89 -15.19 -7.78
CA SER A 167 4.41 -15.80 -6.53
C SER A 167 5.07 -15.19 -5.32
N ASN A 168 6.35 -14.84 -5.39
CA ASN A 168 7.01 -14.16 -4.28
C ASN A 168 6.37 -12.80 -3.97
N LEU A 169 6.09 -12.00 -5.01
CA LEU A 169 5.38 -10.73 -4.83
C LEU A 169 3.95 -10.94 -4.32
N TYR A 170 3.24 -11.94 -4.85
CA TYR A 170 1.90 -12.28 -4.39
C TYR A 170 1.90 -12.71 -2.91
N VAL A 171 2.82 -13.58 -2.52
CA VAL A 171 3.00 -14.04 -1.14
C VAL A 171 3.33 -12.87 -0.23
N GLN A 172 4.24 -11.98 -0.63
CA GLN A 172 4.56 -10.76 0.15
C GLN A 172 3.32 -9.87 0.35
N ILE A 173 2.53 -9.66 -0.69
CA ILE A 173 1.31 -8.84 -0.60
C ILE A 173 0.26 -9.52 0.29
N HIS A 174 0.09 -10.84 0.15
CA HIS A 174 -0.81 -11.63 0.98
C HIS A 174 -0.39 -11.58 2.45
N ASP A 175 0.89 -11.82 2.75
CA ASP A 175 1.44 -11.81 4.11
C ASP A 175 1.32 -10.43 4.75
N GLN A 176 1.55 -9.37 3.97
CA GLN A 176 1.37 -7.99 4.44
C GLN A 176 -0.11 -7.68 4.70
N HIS A 177 -1.01 -8.07 3.79
CA HIS A 177 -2.46 -7.88 3.98
C HIS A 177 -2.95 -8.63 5.22
N GLU A 178 -2.52 -9.87 5.40
CA GLU A 178 -2.83 -10.68 6.56
C GLU A 178 -2.32 -10.04 7.86
N THR A 179 -1.10 -9.50 7.85
CA THR A 179 -0.54 -8.75 8.99
C THR A 179 -1.39 -7.52 9.34
N ASN A 180 -1.77 -6.72 8.33
CA ASN A 180 -2.60 -5.53 8.53
C ASN A 180 -4.00 -5.90 9.08
N MET A 181 -4.64 -6.94 8.52
CA MET A 181 -5.94 -7.41 8.99
C MET A 181 -5.87 -7.94 10.42
N PHE A 182 -4.80 -8.67 10.76
CA PHE A 182 -4.58 -9.13 12.11
C PHE A 182 -4.47 -7.97 13.11
N GLU A 183 -3.73 -6.91 12.78
CA GLU A 183 -3.58 -5.72 13.64
C GLU A 183 -4.92 -5.00 13.84
N ILE A 184 -5.72 -4.82 12.78
CA ILE A 184 -7.07 -4.23 12.88
C ILE A 184 -7.96 -5.05 13.81
N TYR A 185 -8.02 -6.37 13.60
CA TYR A 185 -8.82 -7.25 14.44
C TYR A 185 -8.32 -7.32 15.87
N GLN A 186 -7.00 -7.30 16.08
CA GLN A 186 -6.39 -7.22 17.40
C GLN A 186 -6.84 -5.94 18.13
N GLN A 187 -6.81 -4.79 17.45
CA GLN A 187 -7.24 -3.52 18.03
C GLN A 187 -8.73 -3.54 18.40
N ILE A 188 -9.59 -4.02 17.49
CA ILE A 188 -11.03 -4.18 17.76
C ILE A 188 -11.24 -5.09 18.97
N PHE A 189 -10.48 -6.19 19.07
CA PHE A 189 -10.52 -7.13 20.18
C PHE A 189 -10.19 -6.48 21.52
N ILE A 190 -9.12 -5.69 21.54
CA ILE A 190 -8.68 -4.95 22.73
C ILE A 190 -9.76 -3.95 23.16
N GLU A 191 -10.29 -3.16 22.23
CA GLU A 191 -11.25 -2.10 22.52
C GLU A 191 -12.63 -2.62 22.96
N HIS A 192 -13.14 -3.69 22.34
CA HIS A 192 -14.55 -4.06 22.43
C HIS A 192 -14.87 -5.31 23.29
N LEU A 193 -13.86 -6.05 23.79
CA LEU A 193 -14.07 -7.22 24.65
C LEU A 193 -14.54 -6.86 26.08
N THR A 194 -15.79 -6.46 26.25
CA THR A 194 -16.26 -5.82 27.49
C THR A 194 -16.60 -6.76 28.65
N SER A 195 -16.86 -8.06 28.39
CA SER A 195 -17.50 -8.94 29.38
C SER A 195 -16.79 -10.29 29.63
N TYR A 196 -15.75 -10.61 28.86
CA TYR A 196 -15.12 -11.93 28.91
C TYR A 196 -13.91 -11.96 29.85
N ASP A 197 -13.94 -12.91 30.80
CA ASP A 197 -12.81 -13.15 31.72
C ASP A 197 -11.56 -13.57 30.94
N ILE A 198 -10.44 -12.91 31.21
CA ILE A 198 -9.14 -13.13 30.58
C ILE A 198 -8.65 -14.56 30.79
N GLU A 199 -8.94 -15.19 31.94
CA GLU A 199 -8.57 -16.60 32.14
C GLU A 199 -9.40 -17.55 31.26
N ASN A 200 -10.68 -17.23 31.03
CA ASN A 200 -11.51 -17.98 30.09
C ASN A 200 -11.09 -17.74 28.64
N LEU A 201 -10.63 -16.53 28.31
CA LEU A 201 -10.06 -16.20 27.01
C LEU A 201 -8.83 -17.07 26.74
N ALA A 202 -7.93 -17.17 27.72
CA ALA A 202 -6.72 -17.97 27.58
C ALA A 202 -7.01 -19.47 27.38
N LYS A 203 -8.03 -20.01 28.07
CA LYS A 203 -8.51 -21.38 27.85
C LYS A 203 -9.02 -21.57 26.42
N ARG A 204 -9.73 -20.59 25.85
CA ARG A 204 -10.19 -20.63 24.45
C ARG A 204 -9.04 -20.54 23.44
N PHE A 205 -7.99 -19.80 23.77
CA PHE A 205 -6.74 -19.79 23.02
C PHE A 205 -5.95 -21.11 23.12
N LYS A 206 -6.36 -22.01 24.02
CA LYS A 206 -5.69 -23.29 24.34
C LYS A 206 -4.24 -23.08 24.77
N LEU A 207 -4.00 -22.02 25.55
CA LEU A 207 -2.69 -21.75 26.14
C LEU A 207 -2.37 -22.78 27.23
N SER A 208 -1.11 -23.17 27.33
CA SER A 208 -0.63 -24.12 28.34
C SER A 208 -0.54 -23.46 29.73
N GLU A 209 -0.43 -24.25 30.80
CA GLU A 209 -0.23 -23.70 32.15
C GLU A 209 1.09 -22.90 32.24
N THR A 210 2.11 -23.30 31.48
CA THR A 210 3.37 -22.55 31.37
C THR A 210 3.15 -21.17 30.74
N ASP A 211 2.32 -21.07 29.71
CA ASP A 211 1.96 -19.79 29.08
C ASP A 211 1.13 -18.92 30.04
N MET A 212 0.23 -19.54 30.80
CA MET A 212 -0.56 -18.86 31.82
C MET A 212 0.27 -18.31 32.97
N ASN A 213 1.28 -19.05 33.40
CA ASN A 213 2.22 -18.57 34.41
C ASN A 213 3.05 -17.40 33.87
N ASN A 214 3.49 -17.47 32.61
CA ASN A 214 4.17 -16.36 31.94
C ASN A 214 3.25 -15.12 31.87
N PHE A 215 2.00 -15.29 31.45
CA PHE A 215 0.99 -14.24 31.42
C PHE A 215 0.77 -13.62 32.81
N ARG A 216 0.53 -14.44 33.84
CA ARG A 216 0.30 -13.96 35.22
C ARG A 216 1.48 -13.15 35.75
N ASN A 217 2.71 -13.62 35.52
CA ASN A 217 3.92 -12.92 35.97
C ASN A 217 4.09 -11.55 35.31
N ASN A 218 3.74 -11.41 34.03
CA ASN A 218 3.92 -10.19 33.25
C ASN A 218 2.69 -9.26 33.22
N SER A 219 1.53 -9.72 33.69
CA SER A 219 0.26 -8.97 33.59
C SER A 219 -0.19 -8.28 34.88
N THR A 220 0.42 -8.58 36.04
CA THR A 220 -0.05 -8.12 37.38
C THR A 220 -0.38 -6.63 37.44
N ASN A 221 0.48 -5.77 36.91
CA ASN A 221 0.33 -4.31 36.95
C ASN A 221 -0.24 -3.68 35.66
N LEU A 222 -0.63 -4.50 34.69
CA LEU A 222 -1.15 -4.01 33.41
C LEU A 222 -2.61 -3.60 33.50
N LYS A 223 -2.97 -2.55 32.75
CA LYS A 223 -4.36 -2.18 32.48
C LYS A 223 -5.03 -3.28 31.64
N ARG A 224 -6.37 -3.35 31.65
CA ARG A 224 -7.16 -4.34 30.91
C ARG A 224 -6.67 -4.53 29.47
N ASP A 225 -6.55 -3.44 28.73
CA ASP A 225 -6.25 -3.46 27.29
C ASP A 225 -4.87 -4.08 27.03
N ASN A 226 -3.86 -3.65 27.79
CA ASN A 226 -2.50 -4.21 27.73
C ASN A 226 -2.45 -5.69 28.17
N LYS A 227 -3.36 -6.13 29.06
CA LYS A 227 -3.48 -7.56 29.41
C LYS A 227 -4.02 -8.37 28.23
N ILE A 228 -5.04 -7.86 27.55
CA ILE A 228 -5.61 -8.51 26.36
C ILE A 228 -4.57 -8.56 25.24
N GLU A 229 -3.86 -7.46 25.01
CA GLU A 229 -2.77 -7.38 24.04
C GLU A 229 -1.66 -8.39 24.33
N LEU A 230 -1.17 -8.45 25.58
CA LEU A 230 -0.16 -9.42 26.00
C LEU A 230 -0.64 -10.87 25.76
N LEU A 231 -1.90 -11.17 26.07
CA LEU A 231 -2.44 -12.51 25.87
C LEU A 231 -2.55 -12.88 24.38
N LEU A 232 -2.98 -11.94 23.53
CA LEU A 232 -3.02 -12.12 22.08
C LEU A 232 -1.62 -12.32 21.50
N ASN A 233 -0.62 -11.60 22.01
CA ASN A 233 0.78 -11.75 21.59
C ASN A 233 1.35 -13.13 21.98
N ILE A 234 1.10 -13.60 23.20
CA ILE A 234 1.46 -14.96 23.63
C ILE A 234 0.79 -16.01 22.73
N TRP A 235 -0.51 -15.83 22.45
CA TRP A 235 -1.25 -16.72 21.56
C TRP A 235 -0.67 -16.75 20.14
N LYS A 236 -0.32 -15.59 19.58
CA LYS A 236 0.31 -15.46 18.26
C LYS A 236 1.68 -16.16 18.23
N GLU A 237 2.51 -15.96 19.25
CA GLU A 237 3.82 -16.60 19.36
C GLU A 237 3.72 -18.14 19.36
N LYS A 238 2.74 -18.70 20.08
CA LYS A 238 2.58 -20.17 20.19
C LYS A 238 1.94 -20.82 18.97
N ARG A 239 1.07 -20.10 18.27
CA ARG A 239 0.33 -20.64 17.12
C ARG A 239 1.02 -20.36 15.78
N GLY A 240 1.95 -19.41 15.72
CA GLY A 240 2.62 -19.02 14.48
C GLY A 240 1.61 -18.62 13.40
N SER A 241 1.73 -19.19 12.21
CA SER A 241 0.84 -18.93 11.06
C SER A 241 -0.62 -19.34 11.28
N LEU A 242 -0.92 -20.16 12.29
CA LEU A 242 -2.30 -20.51 12.67
C LEU A 242 -3.00 -19.42 13.49
N ALA A 243 -2.26 -18.43 14.02
CA ALA A 243 -2.84 -17.23 14.62
C ALA A 243 -2.92 -16.12 13.59
N ASN A 244 -3.90 -16.25 12.71
CA ASN A 244 -4.21 -15.31 11.64
C ASN A 244 -5.55 -14.58 11.91
N SER A 245 -5.84 -13.58 11.09
CA SER A 245 -7.00 -12.69 11.13
C SER A 245 -8.30 -13.48 11.10
N ASP A 246 -8.45 -14.47 10.20
CA ASP A 246 -9.62 -15.36 10.15
C ASP A 246 -9.81 -16.16 11.45
N THR A 247 -8.73 -16.69 12.03
CA THR A 247 -8.81 -17.43 13.29
C THR A 247 -9.21 -16.52 14.45
N LEU A 248 -8.68 -15.29 14.50
CA LEU A 248 -9.04 -14.31 15.52
C LEU A 248 -10.52 -13.87 15.38
N TYR A 249 -10.98 -13.65 14.15
CA TYR A 249 -12.38 -13.35 13.83
C TYR A 249 -13.32 -14.48 14.26
N ARG A 250 -12.98 -15.73 13.95
CA ARG A 250 -13.75 -16.91 14.38
C ARG A 250 -13.77 -17.05 15.90
N LEU A 251 -12.64 -16.77 16.56
CA LEU A 251 -12.56 -16.80 18.03
C LEU A 251 -13.49 -15.77 18.66
N ALA A 252 -13.57 -14.55 18.12
CA ALA A 252 -14.51 -13.54 18.60
C ALA A 252 -15.97 -14.01 18.55
N HIS A 253 -16.35 -14.68 17.46
CA HIS A 253 -17.69 -15.29 17.32
C HIS A 253 -17.93 -16.44 18.30
N LEU A 254 -16.91 -17.28 18.55
CA LEU A 254 -16.98 -18.38 19.51
C LEU A 254 -17.06 -17.92 20.98
N ILE A 255 -16.47 -16.76 21.29
CA ILE A 255 -16.54 -16.13 22.61
C ILE A 255 -17.97 -15.67 22.89
N GLY A 256 -18.72 -15.28 21.86
CA GLY A 256 -20.12 -14.87 21.97
C GLY A 256 -20.31 -13.49 22.60
N ASP A 257 -19.25 -12.67 22.72
CA ASP A 257 -19.36 -11.28 23.14
C ASP A 257 -19.97 -10.46 21.99
N THR A 258 -21.26 -10.17 22.11
CA THR A 258 -22.04 -9.46 21.07
C THR A 258 -21.50 -8.06 20.77
N ASN A 259 -20.83 -7.41 21.72
CA ASN A 259 -20.25 -6.08 21.50
C ASN A 259 -18.98 -6.20 20.66
N LEU A 260 -18.14 -7.20 20.95
CA LEU A 260 -16.97 -7.50 20.13
C LEU A 260 -17.36 -7.89 18.70
N VAL A 261 -18.29 -8.84 18.54
CA VAL A 261 -18.73 -9.34 17.23
C VAL A 261 -19.34 -8.22 16.37
N ARG A 262 -20.00 -7.23 16.97
CA ARG A 262 -20.58 -6.10 16.24
C ARG A 262 -19.53 -5.21 15.54
N HIS A 263 -18.29 -5.21 16.03
CA HIS A 263 -17.25 -4.31 15.55
C HIS A 263 -16.19 -5.01 14.68
N MET A 264 -16.27 -6.34 14.53
CA MET A 264 -15.42 -7.14 13.62
C MET A 264 -16.12 -7.39 12.29
#